data_AF-A0A7X6RIZ8-F1
#
_entry.id   AF-A0A7X6RIZ8-F1
#
_cell.length_a   1.000
_cell.length_b   1.000
_cell.length_c   1.000
_cell.angle_alpha   90.00
_cell.angle_beta   90.00
_cell.angle_gamma   90.00
#
_symmetry.space_group_name_H-M   'P 1'
#
loop_
_entity.id
_entity.type
_entity.pdbx_description
1 polymer ?
#
loop_
_entity_poly.entity_id
_entity_poly.type
_entity_poly.pdbx_seq_one_letter_code
_entity_poly.pdbx_strand_id
1 'polypeptide(L)' 'MNGIVHPYSKDLYERDEAEDRVKVTRSDGEIGYFAANGRWLDGARFEADKHLCGWIMSPRHAHRLVVNPASH' A
#
# COMPACT_ATOMS: atom_id res chain seq x y z
N MET A 1 -10.77 7.29 -2.34
CA MET A 1 -10.75 5.82 -2.24
C MET A 1 -9.79 5.28 -3.31
N ASN A 2 -8.53 5.04 -2.96
CA ASN A 2 -7.49 4.53 -3.87
C ASN A 2 -6.82 3.31 -3.21
N GLY A 3 -7.54 2.19 -3.19
CA GLY A 3 -7.07 0.90 -2.67
C GLY A 3 -6.85 -0.13 -3.76
N ILE A 4 -6.06 -1.16 -3.46
CA ILE A 4 -5.82 -2.33 -4.32
C ILE A 4 -6.41 -3.55 -3.64
N VAL A 5 -7.22 -4.32 -4.36
CA VAL A 5 -7.70 -5.62 -3.87
C VAL A 5 -6.69 -6.70 -4.28
N HIS A 6 -6.25 -7.51 -3.32
CA HIS A 6 -5.34 -8.61 -3.58
C HIS A 6 -6.03 -9.65 -4.48
N PRO A 7 -5.44 -10.03 -5.62
CA PRO A 7 -6.12 -10.88 -6.61
C PRO A 7 -6.46 -12.28 -6.07
N TYR A 8 -5.58 -12.84 -5.23
CA TYR A 8 -5.77 -14.15 -4.59
C TYR A 8 -6.59 -14.09 -3.28
N SER A 9 -6.10 -13.43 -2.23
CA SER A 9 -6.76 -13.42 -0.91
C SER A 9 -8.04 -12.57 -0.82
N LYS A 10 -8.28 -11.70 -1.81
CA LYS A 10 -9.39 -10.73 -1.86
C LYS A 10 -9.37 -9.67 -0.75
N ASP A 11 -8.26 -9.55 -0.02
CA ASP A 11 -8.12 -8.50 0.98
C ASP A 11 -7.91 -7.14 0.29
N LEU A 12 -8.51 -6.11 0.86
CA LEU A 12 -8.43 -4.73 0.38
C LEU A 12 -7.29 -4.00 1.10
N TYR A 13 -6.33 -3.49 0.33
CA TYR A 13 -5.20 -2.71 0.82
C TYR A 13 -5.42 -1.23 0.49
N GLU A 14 -5.45 -0.39 1.50
CA GLU A 14 -5.66 1.06 1.37
C GLU A 14 -4.52 1.82 2.04
N ARG A 15 -4.17 2.99 1.49
CA ARG A 15 -3.27 3.91 2.18
C ARG A 15 -4.08 4.70 3.20
N ASP A 16 -3.68 4.62 4.45
CA ASP A 16 -4.14 5.51 5.52
C ASP A 16 -3.22 6.75 5.54
N GLU A 17 -3.69 7.83 4.94
CA GLU A 17 -2.95 9.09 4.80
C GLU A 17 -2.77 9.82 6.15
N ALA A 18 -3.59 9.51 7.17
CA ALA A 18 -3.53 10.17 8.47
C ALA A 18 -2.32 9.70 9.31
N GLU A 19 -1.98 8.43 9.22
CA GLU A 19 -0.93 7.80 10.05
C GLU A 19 0.21 7.18 9.22
N ASP A 20 0.29 7.50 7.93
CA ASP A 20 1.31 6.99 6.98
C ASP A 20 1.49 5.46 7.06
N ARG A 21 0.36 4.75 7.05
CA ARG A 21 0.29 3.28 7.18
C ARG A 21 -0.64 2.66 6.15
N VAL A 22 -0.59 1.35 6.04
CA VAL A 22 -1.45 0.55 5.16
C VAL A 22 -2.56 -0.06 5.98
N LYS A 23 -3.80 0.28 5.65
CA LYS A 23 -4.97 -0.40 6.20
C LYS A 23 -5.30 -1.60 5.31
N VAL A 24 -5.29 -2.79 5.90
CA VAL A 24 -5.65 -4.03 5.22
C VAL A 24 -6.96 -4.54 5.79
N THR A 25 -7.99 -4.60 4.95
CA THR A 25 -9.29 -5.14 5.30
C THR A 25 -9.41 -6.52 4.66
N ARG A 26 -9.48 -7.56 5.47
CA ARG A 26 -9.61 -8.93 5.00
C ARG A 26 -11.00 -9.20 4.46
N SER A 27 -11.12 -10.24 3.64
CA SER A 27 -12.41 -10.68 3.10
C SER A 27 -13.42 -11.14 4.17
N ASP A 28 -12.95 -11.53 5.36
CA ASP A 28 -13.77 -11.86 6.53
C ASP A 28 -14.20 -10.62 7.35
N GLY A 29 -13.73 -9.42 6.97
CA GLY A 29 -14.05 -8.16 7.61
C GLY A 29 -13.05 -7.72 8.70
N GLU A 30 -12.03 -8.51 9.01
CA GLU A 30 -10.98 -8.10 9.94
C GLU A 30 -10.12 -6.97 9.36
N ILE A 31 -9.74 -6.00 10.20
CA ILE A 31 -8.91 -4.87 9.80
C ILE A 31 -7.60 -4.90 10.58
N GLY A 32 -6.49 -4.86 9.84
CA GLY A 32 -5.14 -4.72 10.39
C GLY A 32 -4.42 -3.54 9.76
N TYR A 33 -3.52 -2.92 10.52
CA TYR A 33 -2.69 -1.81 10.07
C TYR A 33 -1.24 -2.26 9.97
N PHE A 34 -0.61 -1.97 8.84
CA PHE A 34 0.73 -2.45 8.50
C PHE A 34 1.60 -1.31 7.98
N ALA A 35 2.91 -1.41 8.24
CA ALA A 35 3.91 -0.53 7.65
C ALA A 35 4.20 -0.94 6.19
N ALA A 36 4.89 -0.06 5.45
CA ALA A 36 5.30 -0.30 4.05
C ALA A 36 6.11 -1.58 3.83
N ASN A 37 6.82 -2.07 4.86
CA ASN A 37 7.59 -3.31 4.81
C ASN A 37 6.80 -4.57 5.19
N GLY A 38 5.48 -4.45 5.40
CA GLY A 38 4.61 -5.53 5.85
C GLY A 38 4.64 -5.80 7.36
N ARG A 39 5.32 -4.98 8.16
CA ARG A 39 5.30 -5.10 9.62
C ARG A 39 3.92 -4.70 10.16
N TRP A 40 3.31 -5.58 10.95
CA TRP A 40 2.09 -5.26 11.69
C TRP A 40 2.32 -4.13 12.71
N LEU A 41 1.40 -3.18 12.74
CA LEU A 41 1.40 -2.02 13.63
C LEU A 41 0.26 -2.08 14.64
N ASP A 42 -0.97 -2.34 14.18
CA ASP A 42 -2.17 -2.29 15.02
C ASP A 42 -3.34 -3.12 14.42
N GLY A 43 -4.39 -3.35 15.20
CA GLY A 43 -5.60 -4.08 14.80
C GLY A 43 -5.42 -5.60 14.76
N ALA A 44 -6.14 -6.27 13.87
CA ALA A 44 -6.02 -7.71 13.69
C ALA A 44 -4.62 -8.08 13.18
N ARG A 45 -3.99 -9.07 13.81
CA ARG A 45 -2.64 -9.53 13.43
C ARG A 45 -2.74 -10.75 12.52
N PHE A 46 -2.40 -10.57 11.25
CA PHE A 46 -2.38 -11.61 10.23
C PHE A 46 -1.24 -11.37 9.24
N GLU A 47 -1.06 -12.30 8.30
CA GLU A 47 -0.06 -12.17 7.24
C GLU A 47 -0.58 -11.26 6.12
N ALA A 48 0.05 -10.10 5.94
CA ALA A 48 -0.20 -9.19 4.83
C ALA A 48 0.88 -9.32 3.75
N ASP A 49 0.51 -9.10 2.48
CA ASP A 49 1.47 -9.10 1.38
C ASP A 49 2.38 -7.86 1.47
N LYS A 50 3.66 -8.10 1.78
CA LYS A 50 4.68 -7.05 1.94
C LYS A 50 4.92 -6.23 0.66
N HIS A 51 4.77 -6.82 -0.53
CA HIS A 51 4.99 -6.12 -1.79
C HIS A 51 3.83 -5.16 -2.06
N LEU A 52 2.60 -5.59 -1.80
CA LEU A 52 1.43 -4.73 -1.90
C LEU A 52 1.46 -3.60 -0.88
N CYS A 53 1.87 -3.86 0.36
CA CYS A 53 2.09 -2.79 1.34
C CYS A 53 3.10 -1.75 0.84
N GLY A 54 4.22 -2.20 0.28
CA GLY A 54 5.24 -1.32 -0.31
C GLY A 54 4.71 -0.51 -1.49
N TRP A 55 3.96 -1.13 -2.40
CA TRP A 55 3.33 -0.43 -3.52
C TRP A 55 2.29 0.59 -3.08
N ILE A 56 1.44 0.24 -2.12
CA ILE A 56 0.43 1.16 -1.59
C ILE A 56 1.08 2.35 -0.92
N MET A 57 2.26 2.21 -0.30
CA MET A 57 3.01 3.30 0.35
C MET A 57 3.98 4.04 -0.58
N SER A 58 4.22 3.54 -1.80
CA SER A 58 5.17 4.15 -2.73
C SER A 58 4.75 5.56 -3.17
N PRO A 59 5.66 6.55 -3.23
CA PRO A 59 5.32 7.92 -3.66
C PRO A 59 4.75 7.93 -5.08
N ARG A 60 3.50 8.40 -5.24
CA ARG A 60 2.80 8.42 -6.54
C ARG A 60 3.30 9.48 -7.54
N HIS A 61 4.32 10.28 -7.18
CA HIS A 61 4.82 11.42 -7.98
C HIS A 61 6.27 11.28 -8.46
N ALA A 62 6.91 10.10 -8.34
CA ALA A 62 8.36 9.98 -8.53
C ALA A 62 8.84 9.84 -9.99
N HIS A 63 7.96 9.63 -10.97
CA HIS A 63 8.40 9.47 -12.37
C HIS A 63 7.59 10.33 -13.33
N ARG A 64 7.83 11.65 -13.32
CA ARG A 64 7.63 12.44 -14.53
C ARG A 64 8.85 12.22 -15.40
N LEU A 65 8.68 11.60 -16.57
CA LEU A 65 9.71 11.60 -17.60
C LEU A 65 10.02 13.06 -17.95
N VAL A 66 11.11 13.61 -17.39
CA VAL A 66 11.65 14.88 -17.86
C VAL A 66 12.32 14.55 -19.19
N VAL A 67 11.59 14.75 -20.29
CA VAL A 67 12.20 14.84 -21.61
C VAL A 67 13.20 16.00 -21.56
N ASN A 68 14.49 15.70 -21.48
CA ASN A 68 15.52 16.73 -21.50
C ASN A 68 15.69 17.20 -22.96
N PRO A 69 15.33 18.44 -23.34
CA PRO A 69 15.55 18.89 -24.70
C PRO A 69 17.03 19.29 -24.87
N ALA A 70 17.69 18.55 -25.75
CA ALA A 70 18.91 18.88 -26.50
C ALA A 70 20.23 19.04 -25.71
N SER A 71 21.12 18.07 -25.96
CA SER A 71 22.58 18.24 -25.91
C SER A 71 23.01 19.27 -26.97
N HIS A 72 23.83 20.24 -26.58
CA HIS A 72 24.64 21.07 -27.48
C HIS A 72 25.94 21.45 -26.78
#